data_AF-X8IQZ1-F1
#
_entry.id   AF-X8IQZ1-F1
#
_cell.length_a   1.000
_cell.length_b   1.000
_cell.length_c   1.000
_cell.angle_alpha   90.00
_cell.angle_beta   90.00
_cell.angle_gamma   90.00
#
_symmetry.space_group_name_H-M   'P 1'
#
loop_
_entity.id
_entity.type
_entity.pdbx_description
1 polymer ?
#
loop_
_entity_poly.entity_id
_entity_poly.type
_entity_poly.pdbx_seq_one_letter_code
_entity_poly.pdbx_strand_id
1 'polypeptide(L)'
;MDFTDANMDHRNVSRCFFVECSMRGVRLTNADASDASFRELDMQDSDFSGTNFYYAALEFSNLENVKVNEKTKWFGDAVPQKGSFICWKVGANHRVIQLLVPADAGRAEFAKVLSITNSERTQDFTWETAMVDHDFVYEVGKTVYPDNGFSAYGWMDDSPGLHFFMDRDMAEAFGTGNY
;
A
#
# COMPACT_ATOMS: atom_id res chain seq x y z
N MET A 1 23.91 1.46 12.84
CA MET A 1 23.60 0.57 14.00
C MET A 1 23.37 -0.84 13.47
N ASP A 2 23.53 -1.90 14.26
CA ASP A 2 23.40 -3.28 13.77
C ASP A 2 22.34 -4.05 14.58
N PHE A 3 21.29 -4.49 13.89
CA PHE A 3 20.20 -5.32 14.40
C PHE A 3 20.14 -6.69 13.73
N THR A 4 21.24 -7.13 13.12
CA THR A 4 21.32 -8.46 12.50
C THR A 4 20.91 -9.54 13.50
N ASP A 5 20.00 -10.42 13.07
CA ASP A 5 19.40 -11.50 13.86
C ASP A 5 18.70 -11.06 15.17
N ALA A 6 18.38 -9.77 15.31
CA ALA A 6 17.72 -9.27 16.50
C ALA A 6 16.31 -9.86 16.65
N ASN A 7 15.93 -10.15 17.90
CA ASN A 7 14.58 -10.61 18.22
C ASN A 7 13.74 -9.45 18.77
N MET A 8 12.75 -9.04 17.98
CA MET A 8 11.75 -8.02 18.30
C MET A 8 10.32 -8.59 18.21
N ASP A 9 10.16 -9.90 18.41
CA ASP A 9 8.86 -10.56 18.43
C ASP A 9 7.93 -9.90 19.47
N HIS A 10 6.67 -9.70 19.09
CA HIS A 10 5.62 -9.08 19.91
C HIS A 10 5.89 -7.64 20.38
N ARG A 11 6.92 -6.98 19.84
CA ARG A 11 7.24 -5.60 20.23
C ARG A 11 6.39 -4.58 19.50
N ASN A 12 6.22 -3.43 20.11
CA ASN A 12 5.76 -2.24 19.43
C ASN A 12 6.99 -1.46 18.96
N VAL A 13 7.21 -1.44 17.65
CA VAL A 13 8.20 -0.61 16.93
C VAL A 13 7.51 0.42 16.03
N SER A 14 6.25 0.74 16.32
CA SER A 14 5.50 1.75 15.57
C SER A 14 6.18 3.11 15.67
N ARG A 15 6.13 3.88 14.57
CA ARG A 15 6.73 5.23 14.47
C ARG A 15 8.24 5.27 14.73
N CYS A 16 8.92 4.12 14.69
CA CYS A 16 10.37 4.08 14.75
C CYS A 16 10.98 4.46 13.39
N PHE A 17 12.07 5.23 13.44
CA PHE A 17 12.86 5.58 12.26
C PHE A 17 14.15 4.77 12.29
N PHE A 18 14.20 3.72 11.49
CA PHE A 18 15.40 2.93 11.28
C PHE A 18 16.15 3.50 10.08
N VAL A 19 17.36 4.03 10.31
CA VAL A 19 18.18 4.70 9.30
C VAL A 19 19.61 4.20 9.43
N GLU A 20 20.27 3.90 8.29
CA GLU A 20 21.67 3.46 8.24
C GLU A 20 21.96 2.28 9.20
N CYS A 21 21.11 1.26 9.17
CA CYS A 21 21.29 0.04 9.96
C CYS A 21 21.09 -1.23 9.13
N SER A 22 21.74 -2.32 9.55
CA SER A 22 21.40 -3.64 9.04
C SER A 22 20.35 -4.27 9.94
N MET A 23 19.32 -4.86 9.34
CA MET A 23 18.28 -5.63 10.02
C MET A 23 18.15 -7.02 9.38
N ARG A 24 19.24 -7.54 8.81
CA ARG A 24 19.25 -8.87 8.18
C ARG A 24 18.88 -9.94 9.21
N GLY A 25 17.97 -10.85 8.86
CA GLY A 25 17.53 -11.93 9.74
C GLY A 25 16.71 -11.47 10.94
N VAL A 26 16.27 -10.22 11.00
CA VAL A 26 15.50 -9.71 12.15
C VAL A 26 14.18 -10.46 12.27
N ARG A 27 13.73 -10.66 13.51
CA ARG A 27 12.42 -11.24 13.80
C ARG A 27 11.49 -10.17 14.36
N LEU A 28 10.39 -9.91 13.66
CA LEU A 28 9.32 -8.98 14.05
C LEU A 28 7.99 -9.73 14.21
N THR A 29 8.00 -11.01 14.57
CA THR A 29 6.78 -11.82 14.51
C THR A 29 5.72 -11.30 15.49
N ASN A 30 4.49 -11.13 15.02
CA ASN A 30 3.39 -10.53 15.77
C ASN A 30 3.70 -9.16 16.40
N ALA A 31 4.64 -8.41 15.81
CA ALA A 31 4.97 -7.04 16.24
C ALA A 31 3.99 -6.01 15.65
N ASP A 32 3.96 -4.83 16.26
CA ASP A 32 3.34 -3.64 15.67
C ASP A 32 4.43 -2.73 15.10
N ALA A 33 4.51 -2.64 13.79
CA ALA A 33 5.45 -1.83 13.05
C ALA A 33 4.74 -0.70 12.29
N SER A 34 3.55 -0.31 12.74
CA SER A 34 2.76 0.73 12.09
C SER A 34 3.50 2.07 12.04
N ASP A 35 3.42 2.79 10.92
CA ASP A 35 4.02 4.12 10.74
C ASP A 35 5.56 4.15 10.95
N ALA A 36 6.21 2.97 10.95
CA ALA A 36 7.66 2.86 11.07
C ALA A 36 8.34 3.08 9.70
N SER A 37 9.50 3.72 9.70
CA SER A 37 10.32 3.87 8.51
C SER A 37 11.43 2.83 8.50
N PHE A 38 11.35 1.91 7.55
CA PHE A 38 12.35 0.89 7.23
C PHE A 38 13.02 1.14 5.87
N ARG A 39 13.05 2.37 5.37
CA ARG A 39 13.58 2.70 4.03
C ARG A 39 15.07 2.40 3.88
N GLU A 40 15.45 1.92 2.70
CA GLU A 40 16.84 1.65 2.29
C GLU A 40 17.59 0.69 3.22
N LEU A 41 16.88 -0.23 3.88
CA LEU A 41 17.48 -1.17 4.83
C LEU A 41 17.75 -2.54 4.20
N ASP A 42 18.83 -3.18 4.62
CA ASP A 42 19.03 -4.62 4.37
C ASP A 42 18.23 -5.42 5.41
N MET A 43 17.14 -6.05 4.97
CA MET A 43 16.25 -6.87 5.79
C MET A 43 16.12 -8.31 5.23
N GLN A 44 17.12 -8.77 4.47
CA GLN A 44 17.12 -10.12 3.92
C GLN A 44 16.94 -11.18 4.99
N ASP A 45 16.29 -12.29 4.65
CA ASP A 45 16.09 -13.46 5.53
C ASP A 45 15.29 -13.18 6.82
N SER A 46 14.61 -12.04 6.92
CA SER A 46 13.84 -11.64 8.10
C SER A 46 12.51 -12.37 8.24
N ASP A 47 11.95 -12.41 9.45
CA ASP A 47 10.64 -13.02 9.73
C ASP A 47 9.63 -11.98 10.23
N PHE A 48 8.64 -11.68 9.40
CA PHE A 48 7.57 -10.72 9.66
C PHE A 48 6.19 -11.39 9.79
N SER A 49 6.17 -12.66 10.16
CA SER A 49 4.93 -13.43 10.37
C SER A 49 4.04 -12.77 11.42
N GLY A 50 2.83 -12.36 11.05
CA GLY A 50 1.86 -11.73 11.95
C GLY A 50 2.11 -10.26 12.27
N THR A 51 3.11 -9.62 11.67
CA THR A 51 3.44 -8.21 11.92
C THR A 51 2.40 -7.27 11.31
N ASN A 52 2.11 -6.16 11.99
CA ASN A 52 1.30 -5.07 11.46
C ASN A 52 2.19 -3.98 10.84
N PHE A 53 2.16 -3.81 9.52
CA PHE A 53 2.89 -2.76 8.80
C PHE A 53 2.00 -1.59 8.37
N TYR A 54 0.91 -1.33 9.10
CA TYR A 54 0.00 -0.24 8.74
C TYR A 54 0.76 1.09 8.58
N TYR A 55 0.81 1.64 7.37
CA TYR A 55 1.56 2.86 7.04
C TYR A 55 3.09 2.77 7.23
N ALA A 56 3.65 1.57 7.34
CA ALA A 56 5.11 1.41 7.40
C ALA A 56 5.74 1.65 6.03
N ALA A 57 6.89 2.31 6.03
CA ALA A 57 7.64 2.65 4.83
C ALA A 57 8.77 1.62 4.62
N LEU A 58 8.76 0.92 3.50
CA LEU A 58 9.71 -0.18 3.17
C LEU A 58 10.48 0.10 1.86
N GLU A 59 10.46 1.34 1.39
CA GLU A 59 10.99 1.75 0.09
C GLU A 59 12.49 1.47 -0.01
N PHE A 60 12.93 0.93 -1.15
CA PHE A 60 14.34 0.58 -1.45
C PHE A 60 14.98 -0.45 -0.51
N SER A 61 14.22 -1.08 0.37
CA SER A 61 14.75 -2.06 1.30
C SER A 61 14.91 -3.42 0.65
N ASN A 62 16.00 -4.11 0.99
CA ASN A 62 16.22 -5.47 0.52
C ASN A 62 15.38 -6.44 1.36
N LEU A 63 14.32 -6.97 0.74
CA LEU A 63 13.35 -7.89 1.35
C LEU A 63 13.47 -9.32 0.79
N GLU A 64 14.61 -9.69 0.18
CA GLU A 64 14.80 -11.06 -0.31
C GLU A 64 14.65 -12.09 0.83
N ASN A 65 13.96 -13.18 0.54
CA ASN A 65 13.69 -14.30 1.46
C ASN A 65 12.98 -13.93 2.77
N VAL A 66 12.30 -12.78 2.82
CA VAL A 66 11.47 -12.42 3.97
C VAL A 66 10.29 -13.39 4.10
N LYS A 67 10.00 -13.78 5.33
CA LYS A 67 8.86 -14.65 5.68
C LYS A 67 7.68 -13.81 6.13
N VAL A 68 6.50 -14.16 5.61
CA VAL A 68 5.20 -13.65 6.04
C VAL A 68 4.17 -14.76 6.11
N ASN A 69 3.05 -14.50 6.77
CA ASN A 69 1.93 -15.43 6.85
C ASN A 69 0.59 -14.69 6.70
N GLU A 70 -0.51 -15.43 6.73
CA GLU A 70 -1.88 -14.93 6.59
C GLU A 70 -2.32 -13.93 7.67
N LYS A 71 -1.54 -13.80 8.75
CA LYS A 71 -1.79 -12.84 9.83
C LYS A 71 -0.98 -11.56 9.68
N THR A 72 0.05 -11.57 8.83
CA THR A 72 0.80 -10.35 8.50
C THR A 72 -0.15 -9.39 7.81
N LYS A 73 -0.11 -8.11 8.22
CA LYS A 73 -1.02 -7.09 7.71
C LYS A 73 -0.20 -5.98 7.07
N TRP A 74 -0.66 -5.49 5.92
CA TRP A 74 -0.07 -4.34 5.23
C TRP A 74 1.39 -4.53 4.82
N PHE A 75 1.89 -5.77 4.83
CA PHE A 75 3.21 -6.13 4.30
C PHE A 75 3.06 -6.66 2.89
N GLY A 76 3.35 -5.84 1.89
CA GLY A 76 3.12 -6.25 0.51
C GLY A 76 1.65 -6.60 0.16
N ASP A 77 0.75 -6.50 1.12
CA ASP A 77 -0.58 -7.07 1.12
C ASP A 77 -1.62 -5.96 1.17
N ALA A 78 -2.00 -5.53 -0.02
CA ALA A 78 -3.37 -5.13 -0.27
C ALA A 78 -3.81 -5.59 -1.66
N VAL A 79 -3.10 -6.51 -2.33
CA VAL A 79 -3.43 -6.85 -3.71
C VAL A 79 -3.64 -8.35 -3.85
N PRO A 80 -4.89 -8.82 -3.85
CA PRO A 80 -5.19 -10.22 -4.11
C PRO A 80 -4.49 -10.69 -5.38
N GLN A 81 -3.57 -11.66 -5.26
CA GLN A 81 -2.83 -12.21 -6.41
C GLN A 81 -3.68 -13.13 -7.30
N LYS A 82 -4.93 -13.39 -6.90
CA LYS A 82 -5.89 -14.21 -7.64
C LYS A 82 -7.30 -13.65 -7.44
N GLY A 83 -8.07 -13.66 -8.54
CA GLY A 83 -9.46 -13.23 -8.54
C GLY A 83 -9.61 -11.71 -8.64
N SER A 84 -10.81 -11.28 -9.01
CA SER A 84 -11.11 -9.85 -9.07
C SER A 84 -11.36 -9.29 -7.68
N PHE A 85 -10.98 -8.05 -7.43
CA PHE A 85 -11.18 -7.41 -6.12
C PHE A 85 -11.54 -5.93 -6.26
N ILE A 86 -12.10 -5.38 -5.19
CA ILE A 86 -12.45 -3.96 -5.08
C ILE A 86 -11.38 -3.26 -4.27
N CYS A 87 -10.96 -2.09 -4.75
CA CYS A 87 -10.09 -1.17 -4.03
C CYS A 87 -10.58 0.28 -4.18
N TRP A 88 -9.96 1.19 -3.44
CA TRP A 88 -10.34 2.58 -3.33
C TRP A 88 -9.15 3.51 -3.56
N LYS A 89 -9.38 4.65 -4.18
CA LYS A 89 -8.38 5.70 -4.36
C LYS A 89 -8.98 7.07 -4.07
N VAL A 90 -8.17 7.98 -3.56
CA VAL A 90 -8.51 9.40 -3.44
C VAL A 90 -8.00 10.18 -4.64
N GLY A 91 -8.90 10.96 -5.23
CA GLY A 91 -8.58 11.93 -6.28
C GLY A 91 -8.36 13.36 -5.76
N ALA A 92 -8.01 14.27 -6.66
CA ALA A 92 -7.57 15.63 -6.32
C ALA A 92 -8.61 16.44 -5.52
N ASN A 93 -9.91 16.24 -5.74
CA ASN A 93 -10.96 16.96 -5.02
C ASN A 93 -11.44 16.23 -3.75
N HIS A 94 -10.58 15.39 -3.15
CA HIS A 94 -10.89 14.58 -1.98
C HIS A 94 -12.09 13.62 -2.20
N ARG A 95 -12.36 13.26 -3.45
CA ARG A 95 -13.37 12.27 -3.80
C ARG A 95 -12.80 10.87 -3.70
N VAL A 96 -13.65 9.94 -3.30
CA VAL A 96 -13.33 8.53 -3.16
C VAL A 96 -13.77 7.79 -4.42
N ILE A 97 -12.80 7.18 -5.09
CA ILE A 97 -12.93 6.46 -6.34
C ILE A 97 -12.95 4.97 -6.01
N GLN A 98 -14.02 4.28 -6.36
CA GLN A 98 -14.11 2.82 -6.24
C GLN A 98 -13.66 2.16 -7.54
N LEU A 99 -12.71 1.25 -7.41
CA LEU A 99 -12.06 0.55 -8.51
C LEU A 99 -12.33 -0.96 -8.40
N LEU A 100 -12.62 -1.58 -9.53
CA LEU A 100 -12.61 -3.03 -9.69
C LEU A 100 -11.33 -3.41 -10.44
N VAL A 101 -10.47 -4.17 -9.80
CA VAL A 101 -9.29 -4.78 -10.41
C VAL A 101 -9.68 -6.18 -10.88
N PRO A 102 -9.70 -6.45 -12.20
CA PRO A 102 -9.99 -7.77 -12.73
C PRO A 102 -8.93 -8.81 -12.36
N ALA A 103 -9.31 -10.09 -12.32
CA ALA A 103 -8.40 -11.19 -11.96
C ALA A 103 -7.17 -11.32 -12.88
N ASP A 104 -7.27 -10.85 -14.12
CA ASP A 104 -6.21 -10.85 -15.13
C ASP A 104 -5.38 -9.55 -15.13
N ALA A 105 -5.68 -8.59 -14.26
CA ALA A 105 -4.98 -7.32 -14.16
C ALA A 105 -3.76 -7.34 -13.23
N GLY A 106 -3.21 -8.53 -12.92
CA GLY A 106 -2.05 -8.67 -12.04
C GLY A 106 -2.24 -7.95 -10.70
N ARG A 107 -1.30 -7.05 -10.35
CA ARG A 107 -1.34 -6.23 -9.12
C ARG A 107 -2.16 -4.92 -9.28
N ALA A 108 -3.12 -4.88 -10.18
CA ALA A 108 -3.77 -3.66 -10.70
C ALA A 108 -2.95 -2.90 -11.76
N GLU A 109 -2.51 -3.64 -12.79
CA GLU A 109 -2.06 -3.10 -14.08
C GLU A 109 -3.15 -2.22 -14.73
N PHE A 110 -4.41 -2.54 -14.47
CA PHE A 110 -5.56 -1.75 -14.86
C PHE A 110 -6.72 -1.98 -13.90
N ALA A 111 -7.64 -1.03 -13.86
CA ALA A 111 -8.85 -1.15 -13.06
C ALA A 111 -10.03 -0.48 -13.75
N LYS A 112 -11.23 -1.01 -13.53
CA LYS A 112 -12.47 -0.37 -13.96
C LYS A 112 -13.00 0.54 -12.87
N VAL A 113 -13.30 1.79 -13.21
CA VAL A 113 -13.94 2.74 -12.29
C VAL A 113 -15.40 2.36 -12.13
N LEU A 114 -15.82 2.06 -10.90
CA LEU A 114 -17.20 1.67 -10.60
C LEU A 114 -18.05 2.86 -10.18
N SER A 115 -17.53 3.70 -9.29
CA SER A 115 -18.23 4.87 -8.75
C SER A 115 -17.25 5.89 -8.21
N ILE A 116 -17.68 7.15 -8.15
CA ILE A 116 -16.92 8.24 -7.53
C ILE A 116 -17.88 8.99 -6.61
N THR A 117 -17.54 9.08 -5.33
CA THR A 117 -18.39 9.75 -4.32
C THR A 117 -17.58 10.74 -3.50
N ASN A 118 -18.24 11.68 -2.82
CA ASN A 118 -17.62 12.36 -1.69
C ASN A 118 -17.42 11.38 -0.51
N SER A 119 -16.68 11.81 0.50
CA SER A 119 -16.43 11.01 1.70
C SER A 119 -17.73 10.63 2.42
N GLU A 120 -18.70 11.54 2.51
CA GLU A 120 -19.97 11.25 3.19
C GLU A 120 -20.93 10.33 2.40
N ARG A 121 -20.60 9.95 1.15
CA ARG A 121 -21.45 9.14 0.26
C ARG A 121 -22.81 9.76 -0.02
N THR A 122 -22.89 11.08 0.02
CA THR A 122 -24.12 11.84 -0.22
C THR A 122 -24.21 12.39 -1.63
N GLN A 123 -23.09 12.44 -2.36
CA GLN A 123 -23.01 12.95 -3.72
C GLN A 123 -22.17 12.03 -4.60
N ASP A 124 -22.73 11.71 -5.77
CA ASP A 124 -22.07 10.97 -6.83
C ASP A 124 -21.48 11.91 -7.89
N PHE A 125 -20.38 11.48 -8.50
CA PHE A 125 -19.68 12.19 -9.56
C PHE A 125 -19.41 11.26 -10.74
N THR A 126 -19.26 11.84 -11.93
CA THR A 126 -18.97 11.07 -13.15
C THR A 126 -17.48 10.96 -13.46
N TRP A 127 -16.65 11.84 -12.90
CA TRP A 127 -15.21 11.87 -13.12
C TRP A 127 -14.42 12.51 -11.96
N GLU A 128 -13.11 12.26 -11.92
CA GLU A 128 -12.13 12.82 -10.99
C GLU A 128 -10.71 12.67 -11.55
N THR A 129 -9.75 13.52 -11.13
CA THR A 129 -8.32 13.36 -11.47
C THR A 129 -7.51 12.72 -10.35
N ALA A 130 -6.37 12.12 -10.68
CA ALA A 130 -5.45 11.65 -9.64
C ALA A 130 -4.92 12.83 -8.81
N MET A 131 -4.53 12.54 -7.56
CA MET A 131 -4.09 13.55 -6.60
C MET A 131 -2.73 14.18 -6.96
N VAL A 132 -1.84 13.40 -7.58
CA VAL A 132 -0.49 13.82 -7.96
C VAL A 132 -0.46 14.24 -9.44
N ASP A 133 -0.94 13.36 -10.32
CA ASP A 133 -1.03 13.62 -11.76
C ASP A 133 -2.44 14.11 -12.14
N HIS A 134 -2.56 15.40 -12.45
CA HIS A 134 -3.84 16.01 -12.81
C HIS A 134 -4.26 15.73 -14.25
N ASP A 135 -3.37 15.20 -15.09
CA ASP A 135 -3.70 14.77 -16.45
C ASP A 135 -4.32 13.36 -16.45
N PHE A 136 -4.09 12.59 -15.36
CA PHE A 136 -4.69 11.28 -15.16
C PHE A 136 -6.15 11.38 -14.69
N VAL A 137 -7.09 10.94 -15.54
CA VAL A 137 -8.54 11.05 -15.28
C VAL A 137 -9.17 9.68 -15.02
N TYR A 138 -9.96 9.60 -13.95
CA TYR A 138 -10.87 8.51 -13.64
C TYR A 138 -12.29 8.90 -14.09
N GLU A 139 -12.87 8.15 -15.02
CA GLU A 139 -14.27 8.31 -15.45
C GLU A 139 -15.08 7.06 -15.10
N VAL A 140 -16.27 7.25 -14.50
CA VAL A 140 -17.15 6.14 -14.12
C VAL A 140 -17.48 5.26 -15.33
N GLY A 141 -17.25 3.95 -15.18
CA GLY A 141 -17.48 2.94 -16.21
C GLY A 141 -16.30 2.71 -17.15
N LYS A 142 -15.25 3.54 -17.14
CA LYS A 142 -14.04 3.36 -17.93
C LYS A 142 -13.01 2.48 -17.23
N THR A 143 -12.17 1.83 -18.02
CA THR A 143 -10.96 1.17 -17.54
C THR A 143 -9.80 2.16 -17.61
N VAL A 144 -9.05 2.27 -16.53
CA VAL A 144 -7.86 3.13 -16.42
C VAL A 144 -6.59 2.29 -16.38
N TYR A 145 -5.53 2.83 -16.98
CA TYR A 145 -4.19 2.24 -17.05
C TYR A 145 -3.21 3.29 -16.54
N PRO A 146 -2.32 2.98 -15.58
CA PRO A 146 -1.36 3.95 -15.05
C PRO A 146 -0.37 4.42 -16.13
N ASP A 147 -0.26 5.73 -16.32
CA ASP A 147 0.52 6.35 -17.41
C ASP A 147 2.04 6.18 -17.25
N ASN A 148 2.51 5.96 -16.02
CA ASN A 148 3.92 5.74 -15.69
C ASN A 148 4.41 4.29 -15.89
N GLY A 149 3.55 3.41 -16.42
CA GLY A 149 3.84 1.99 -16.61
C GLY A 149 3.46 1.14 -15.40
N PHE A 150 3.95 -0.10 -15.35
CA PHE A 150 3.65 -1.05 -14.27
C PHE A 150 4.92 -1.64 -13.67
N SER A 151 5.00 -1.63 -12.34
CA SER A 151 6.01 -2.37 -11.58
C SER A 151 5.35 -3.49 -10.79
N ALA A 152 5.86 -4.71 -10.96
CA ALA A 152 5.50 -5.85 -10.11
C ALA A 152 5.93 -5.65 -8.64
N TYR A 153 6.82 -4.69 -8.38
CA TYR A 153 7.33 -4.31 -7.06
C TYR A 153 6.74 -2.98 -6.58
N GLY A 154 5.45 -2.74 -6.84
CA GLY A 154 4.73 -1.47 -6.65
C GLY A 154 4.55 -0.96 -5.21
N TRP A 155 5.60 -1.06 -4.38
CA TRP A 155 5.64 -0.76 -2.95
C TRP A 155 6.17 0.64 -2.64
N MET A 156 6.65 1.38 -3.64
CA MET A 156 7.10 2.76 -3.46
C MET A 156 5.93 3.70 -3.75
N ASP A 157 5.80 4.79 -2.99
CA ASP A 157 4.86 5.88 -3.28
C ASP A 157 5.07 6.44 -4.72
N ASP A 158 6.29 6.31 -5.25
CA ASP A 158 6.68 6.66 -6.62
C ASP A 158 6.72 5.47 -7.61
N SER A 159 6.25 4.29 -7.21
CA SER A 159 6.26 3.12 -8.11
C SER A 159 5.25 3.29 -9.26
N PRO A 160 5.62 2.86 -10.48
CA PRO A 160 4.68 2.74 -11.59
C PRO A 160 3.53 1.80 -11.26
N GLY A 161 2.29 2.26 -11.42
CA GLY A 161 1.09 1.48 -11.12
C GLY A 161 -0.07 2.29 -10.56
N LEU A 162 -1.24 1.66 -10.44
CA LEU A 162 -2.36 2.22 -9.69
C LEU A 162 -2.06 2.11 -8.19
N HIS A 163 -2.01 3.25 -7.53
CA HIS A 163 -2.00 3.34 -6.07
C HIS A 163 -3.42 3.24 -5.56
N PHE A 164 -3.65 2.44 -4.52
CA PHE A 164 -4.99 2.23 -3.96
C PHE A 164 -4.93 1.69 -2.54
N PHE A 165 -6.06 1.82 -1.86
CA PHE A 165 -6.37 1.28 -0.55
C PHE A 165 -7.35 0.12 -0.71
N MET A 166 -7.22 -0.91 0.12
CA MET A 166 -8.20 -2.00 0.18
C MET A 166 -9.36 -1.73 1.11
N ASP A 167 -9.27 -0.63 1.86
CA ASP A 167 -10.32 -0.16 2.74
C ASP A 167 -10.68 1.27 2.37
N ARG A 168 -11.98 1.54 2.35
CA ARG A 168 -12.50 2.84 1.95
C ARG A 168 -12.22 3.90 3.01
N ASP A 169 -12.41 3.57 4.28
CA ASP A 169 -12.27 4.53 5.37
C ASP A 169 -10.80 4.97 5.48
N MET A 170 -9.86 4.09 5.11
CA MET A 170 -8.44 4.44 4.94
C MET A 170 -8.20 5.42 3.80
N ALA A 171 -8.82 5.21 2.64
CA ALA A 171 -8.74 6.17 1.55
C ALA A 171 -9.25 7.54 2.03
N GLU A 172 -10.36 7.58 2.75
CA GLU A 172 -10.91 8.84 3.29
C GLU A 172 -10.01 9.52 4.31
N ALA A 173 -9.44 8.76 5.24
CA ALA A 173 -8.49 9.26 6.23
C ALA A 173 -7.27 9.90 5.54
N PHE A 174 -6.71 9.21 4.54
CA PHE A 174 -5.62 9.74 3.71
C PHE A 174 -6.02 11.04 3.00
N GLY A 175 -7.20 11.07 2.39
CA GLY A 175 -7.71 12.25 1.70
C GLY A 175 -7.90 13.45 2.62
N THR A 176 -8.24 13.25 3.89
CA THR A 176 -8.54 14.34 4.84
C THR A 176 -7.35 14.75 5.70
N GLY A 177 -6.22 14.05 5.62
CA GLY A 177 -5.04 14.31 6.46
C GLY A 177 -5.24 13.97 7.94
N ASN A 178 -6.28 13.19 8.27
CA ASN A 178 -6.57 12.73 9.62
C ASN A 178 -5.98 11.32 9.81
N TYR A 179 -4.75 11.24 10.31
CA TYR A 179 -4.04 9.99 10.66
C TYR A 179 -3.89 9.81 12.16
#